data_AF-A0A383A614-F1
#
_entry.id   AF-A0A383A614-F1
#
_cell.length_a   1.000
_cell.length_b   1.000
_cell.length_c   1.000
_cell.angle_alpha   90.00
_cell.angle_beta   90.00
_cell.angle_gamma   90.00
#
_symmetry.space_group_name_H-M   'P 1'
#
loop_
_entity.id
_entity.type
_entity.pdbx_description
1 polymer ?
#
loop_
_entity_poly.entity_id
_entity_poly.type
_entity_poly.pdbx_seq_one_letter_code
_entity_poly.pdbx_strand_id
1 'polypeptide(L)' 'MSHHAELIEKFEEYTDNHEKFTEKGNKAAGTRARKALSEITKLAKNQRKAIQEVKNNA' A
#
# COMPACT_ATOMS: atom_id res chain seq x y z
N MET A 1 -9.97 2.89 10.99
CA MET A 1 -9.90 1.52 10.45
C MET A 1 -8.51 0.98 10.76
N SER A 2 -8.36 -0.34 10.90
CA SER A 2 -7.04 -0.94 11.15
C SER A 2 -6.09 -0.61 9.99
N HIS A 3 -4.89 -0.09 10.24
CA HIS A 3 -3.89 0.18 9.19
C HIS A 3 -3.55 -1.07 8.36
N HIS A 4 -3.84 -2.26 8.88
CA HIS A 4 -3.74 -3.52 8.15
C HIS A 4 -4.75 -3.62 7.00
N ALA A 5 -6.01 -3.22 7.21
CA ALA A 5 -7.03 -3.27 6.16
C ALA A 5 -6.70 -2.30 5.02
N GLU A 6 -6.25 -1.09 5.35
CA GLU A 6 -5.80 -0.09 4.38
C GLU A 6 -4.57 -0.57 3.59
N LEU A 7 -3.66 -1.32 4.23
CA LEU A 7 -2.51 -1.92 3.54
C LEU A 7 -2.93 -2.94 2.48
N ILE A 8 -3.90 -3.80 2.80
CA ILE A 8 -4.41 -4.81 1.86
C ILE A 8 -5.08 -4.13 0.67
N GLU A 9 -5.98 -3.18 0.92
CA GLU A 9 -6.66 -2.42 -0.13
C GLU A 9 -5.67 -1.75 -1.08
N LYS A 10 -4.62 -1.11 -0.54
CA LYS A 10 -3.60 -0.46 -1.38
C LYS A 10 -2.74 -1.45 -2.17
N PHE A 11 -2.55 -2.66 -1.65
CA PHE A 11 -1.84 -3.72 -2.35
C PHE A 11 -2.65 -4.28 -3.52
N GLU A 12 -3.96 -4.43 -3.35
CA GLU A 12 -4.89 -4.79 -4.41
C GLU A 12 -4.92 -3.72 -5.51
N GLU A 13 -5.03 -2.44 -5.13
CA GLU A 13 -4.94 -1.32 -6.07
C GLU A 13 -3.62 -1.32 -6.85
N TYR A 14 -2.50 -1.57 -6.16
CA TYR A 14 -1.20 -1.67 -6.81
C TYR A 14 -1.18 -2.80 -7.84
N THR A 15 -1.67 -3.99 -7.47
CA THR A 15 -1.65 -5.19 -8.31
C THR A 15 -2.46 -4.97 -9.59
N ASP A 16 -3.69 -4.49 -9.47
CA ASP A 16 -4.56 -4.20 -10.63
C ASP A 16 -3.98 -3.12 -11.55
N ASN A 17 -3.42 -2.05 -10.98
CA ASN A 17 -2.79 -1.00 -11.79
C ASN A 17 -1.47 -1.44 -12.41
N HIS A 18 -0.72 -2.33 -11.74
CA HIS A 18 0.51 -2.91 -12.27
C HIS A 18 0.21 -3.75 -13.51
N GLU A 19 -0.77 -4.67 -13.43
CA GLU A 19 -1.20 -5.49 -14.56
C GLU A 19 -1.69 -4.63 -15.74
N LYS A 20 -2.53 -3.63 -15.48
CA LYS A 20 -2.99 -2.68 -16.51
C LYS A 20 -1.83 -1.89 -17.15
N PHE A 21 -0.77 -1.61 -16.39
CA PHE A 21 0.41 -0.93 -16.91
C PHE A 21 1.30 -1.86 -17.74
N THR A 22 1.61 -3.07 -17.23
CA THR A 22 2.55 -4.01 -17.85
C THR A 22 1.97 -4.72 -19.06
N GLU A 23 0.72 -5.16 -18.99
CA GLU A 23 0.10 -5.93 -20.07
C GLU A 23 -0.56 -5.04 -21.13
N LYS A 24 -1.21 -3.95 -20.69
CA LYS A 24 -2.02 -3.08 -21.56
C LYS A 24 -1.34 -1.75 -21.90
N GLY A 25 -0.12 -1.52 -21.41
CA GLY A 25 0.64 -0.29 -21.66
C GLY A 25 -0.02 0.99 -21.12
N ASN A 26 -0.97 0.88 -20.18
CA ASN A 26 -1.71 2.02 -19.67
C ASN A 26 -0.82 2.91 -18.78
N LYS A 27 -0.29 4.00 -19.35
CA LYS A 27 0.59 4.94 -18.64
C LYS A 27 -0.04 5.57 -17.40
N ALA A 28 -1.36 5.80 -17.39
CA ALA A 28 -2.05 6.34 -16.22
C ALA A 28 -2.11 5.32 -15.08
N ALA A 29 -2.30 4.04 -15.40
CA ALA A 29 -2.21 2.96 -14.42
C ALA A 29 -0.80 2.89 -13.79
N GLY A 30 0.26 3.11 -14.56
CA GLY A 30 1.63 3.20 -14.02
C GLY A 30 1.82 4.32 -12.99
N THR A 31 1.18 5.48 -13.19
CA THR A 31 1.20 6.56 -12.17
C THR A 31 0.41 6.18 -10.92
N ARG A 32 -0.74 5.51 -11.06
CA ARG A 32 -1.54 5.03 -9.92
C ARG A 32 -0.81 3.93 -9.14
N ALA A 33 -0.17 2.98 -9.81
CA ALA A 33 0.64 1.94 -9.18
C ALA A 33 1.77 2.54 -8.32
N ARG A 34 2.50 3.54 -8.82
CA ARG A 34 3.53 4.24 -8.03
C ARG A 34 2.95 4.99 -6.82
N LYS A 35 1.76 5.59 -6.97
CA LYS A 35 1.08 6.25 -5.85
C LYS A 35 0.68 5.24 -4.77
N ALA A 36 0.07 4.11 -5.16
CA ALA A 36 -0.30 3.03 -4.24
C ALA A 36 0.93 2.50 -3.48
N LEU A 37 2.06 2.26 -4.15
CA LEU A 37 3.32 1.86 -3.50
C LEU A 37 3.85 2.87 -2.47
N SER A 38 3.70 4.17 -2.77
CA SER A 38 4.09 5.24 -1.85
C SER A 38 3.21 5.25 -0.59
N GLU A 39 1.91 5.03 -0.76
CA GLU A 39 0.94 4.92 0.34
C GLU A 39 1.20 3.66 1.19
N ILE A 40 1.44 2.50 0.56
CA ILE A 40 1.84 1.25 1.24
C ILE A 40 3.07 1.49 2.12
N THR A 41 4.10 2.16 1.60
CA THR A 41 5.33 2.45 2.38
C THR A 41 5.02 3.26 3.64
N LYS A 42 4.14 4.26 3.53
CA LYS A 42 3.73 5.09 4.67
C LYS A 42 2.93 4.26 5.69
N LEU A 43 1.94 3.49 5.22
CA LEU A 43 1.11 2.65 6.07
C LEU A 43 1.92 1.56 6.78
N ALA A 44 2.88 0.95 6.09
CA ALA A 44 3.77 -0.07 6.66
C ALA A 44 4.63 0.49 7.80
N LYS A 45 5.15 1.72 7.65
CA LYS A 45 5.89 2.41 8.72
C LYS A 45 4.98 2.69 9.93
N ASN A 46 3.76 3.16 9.69
CA ASN A 46 2.79 3.42 10.75
C ASN A 46 2.40 2.15 11.49
N GLN A 47 2.09 1.07 10.77
CA GLN A 47 1.75 -0.22 11.34
C GLN A 47 2.90 -0.79 12.18
N ARG A 48 4.14 -0.69 11.69
CA ARG A 48 5.33 -1.07 12.47
C ARG A 48 5.45 -0.26 13.77
N LYS A 49 5.20 1.05 13.72
CA LYS A 49 5.22 1.92 14.91
C LYS A 49 4.14 1.51 15.90
N ALA A 50 2.92 1.29 15.43
CA ALA A 50 1.79 0.85 16.26
C ALA A 50 2.08 -0.47 16.99
N ILE A 51 2.67 -1.46 16.30
CA ILE A 51 3.09 -2.73 16.92
C ILE A 51 4.12 -2.48 18.04
N GLN A 52 5.10 -1.60 17.79
CA GLN A 52 6.12 -1.29 18.78
C GLN A 52 5.55 -0.55 20.00
N GLU A 53 4.59 0.34 19.79
CA GLU A 53 3.88 1.05 20.88
C GLU A 53 3.07 0.08 21.73
N VAL A 54 2.35 -0.87 21.12
CA VAL A 54 1.64 -1.93 21.86
C VAL A 54 2.63 -2.76 22.68
N LYS A 55 3.76 -3.16 22.11
CA LYS A 55 4.78 -3.95 22.84
C LYS A 55 5.40 -3.19 24.02
N ASN A 56 5.58 -1.87 23.89
CA ASN A 56 6.20 -1.04 24.93
C ASN A 56 5.22 -0.67 26.05
N ASN A 57 3.92 -0.68 25.76
CA ASN A 57 2.84 -0.33 26.70
C ASN A 57 2.10 -1.58 27.23
N ALA A 58 2.58 -2.77 26.88
CA ALA A 58 2.12 -4.07 27.38
C ALA A 58 2.97 -4.55 28.56
#